data_AF-K2DSM4-F1
#
_entry.id   AF-K2DSM4-F1
#
_cell.length_a   1.000
_cell.length_b   1.000
_cell.length_c   1.000
_cell.angle_alpha   90.00
_cell.angle_beta   90.00
_cell.angle_gamma   90.00
#
_symmetry.space_group_name_H-M   'P 1'
#
loop_
_entity.id
_entity.type
_entity.pdbx_description
1 polymer ?
#
loop_
_entity_poly.entity_id
_entity_poly.type
_entity_poly.pdbx_seq_one_letter_code
_entity_poly.pdbx_strand_id
1 'polypeptide(L)'
;MFKPIPGNSCFTVSLSQDFRDVNGYPVNITKIGDGRVEIEIYGTYVKVCPKWLSLISHFEIYLPESSFSKLLKVNFVQADVRIFNPTSSQLPIFSVPTIIKHDGKIFRVIPNHSRYAISSSGTLIEVDTKQEVKILFPGEDTKSRESSYPNVFIYDPDKSRYRYVYIHRLVGMAWIKNPADCFVLKPLLNHKDGNKLNFKASNLEWCSFQENSLHAYSSGLRNDNIHCKVRDFNTNKVYEFHSKSQAAEFMGISKQMLNNSNLYLRKGKLINDKYEFRVKDDAEPWFYDGKKKKVKHGRYLVEVVDKQDNKIQFHDTRDFIKHFGIWNISNIRNLIEVAKIKYPEHKFSFIDNYQLVPIQAHEIKTGKILETKTIVEMTDLTGVSKHKIRRALRSSNKWSYSGFVFRYKTEKSWESDIVNMDIQRAIPLEATNLITGEKIIYNSLRSAQKALNVDSRFLQKRLGKEEVVYNGWRFISLHDVM
;
A
#
# COMPACT_ATOMS: atom_id res chain seq x y z
N MET A 1 -1.24 -1.92 -34.76
CA MET A 1 -1.66 -3.23 -35.29
C MET A 1 -2.90 -3.00 -36.14
N PHE A 2 -2.96 -3.57 -37.34
CA PHE A 2 -4.16 -3.54 -38.18
C PHE A 2 -5.07 -4.68 -37.77
N LYS A 3 -6.38 -4.42 -37.68
CA LYS A 3 -7.38 -5.44 -37.34
C LYS A 3 -8.51 -5.46 -38.38
N PRO A 4 -9.08 -6.64 -38.68
CA PRO A 4 -10.23 -6.75 -39.57
C PRO A 4 -11.41 -5.91 -39.07
N ILE A 5 -12.15 -5.32 -40.01
CA ILE A 5 -13.36 -4.56 -39.69
C ILE A 5 -14.50 -5.57 -39.47
N PRO A 6 -15.20 -5.55 -38.31
CA PRO A 6 -16.33 -6.43 -38.06
C PRO A 6 -17.39 -6.34 -39.15
N GLY A 7 -17.79 -7.47 -39.72
CA GLY A 7 -18.78 -7.53 -40.81
C GLY A 7 -18.26 -7.07 -42.18
N ASN A 8 -16.97 -6.81 -42.35
CA ASN A 8 -16.36 -6.46 -43.63
C ASN A 8 -15.15 -7.37 -43.91
N SER A 9 -15.19 -8.08 -45.04
CA SER A 9 -14.14 -9.03 -45.43
C SER A 9 -13.03 -8.40 -46.27
N CYS A 10 -13.12 -7.11 -46.61
CA CYS A 10 -12.25 -6.46 -47.59
C CYS A 10 -11.14 -5.63 -46.95
N PHE A 11 -11.33 -5.15 -45.73
CA PHE A 11 -10.48 -4.12 -45.15
C PHE A 11 -10.08 -4.40 -43.70
N THR A 12 -8.89 -3.91 -43.36
CA THR A 12 -8.38 -3.83 -41.99
C THR A 12 -8.06 -2.38 -41.65
N VAL A 13 -8.13 -2.04 -40.36
CA VAL A 13 -7.90 -0.67 -39.87
C VAL A 13 -7.00 -0.65 -38.63
N SER A 14 -6.13 0.36 -38.54
CA SER A 14 -5.27 0.62 -37.39
C SER A 14 -5.93 1.58 -36.39
N LEU A 15 -5.48 1.62 -35.12
CA LEU A 15 -5.92 2.64 -34.16
C LEU A 15 -5.64 4.07 -34.63
N SER A 16 -4.63 4.26 -35.48
CA SER A 16 -4.29 5.54 -36.13
C SER A 16 -5.22 5.90 -37.29
N GLN A 17 -6.22 5.06 -37.59
CA GLN A 17 -7.22 5.24 -38.66
C GLN A 17 -6.64 5.06 -40.07
N ASP A 18 -5.56 4.29 -40.19
CA ASP A 18 -5.03 3.85 -41.49
C ASP A 18 -5.78 2.60 -41.95
N PHE A 19 -6.10 2.53 -43.26
CA PHE A 19 -6.81 1.39 -43.85
C PHE A 19 -5.89 0.58 -44.77
N ARG A 20 -6.09 -0.74 -44.78
CA ARG A 20 -5.45 -1.66 -45.71
C ARG A 20 -6.46 -2.64 -46.28
N ASP A 21 -6.24 -3.12 -47.48
CA ASP A 21 -6.99 -4.24 -48.04
C ASP A 21 -6.61 -5.57 -47.34
N VAL A 22 -7.26 -6.66 -47.74
CA VAL A 22 -6.98 -8.03 -47.25
C VAL A 22 -5.54 -8.49 -47.51
N ASN A 23 -4.87 -7.93 -48.52
CA ASN A 23 -3.51 -8.27 -48.89
C ASN A 23 -2.48 -7.39 -48.14
N GLY A 24 -2.94 -6.44 -47.33
CA GLY A 24 -2.11 -5.55 -46.54
C GLY A 24 -1.64 -4.28 -47.26
N TYR A 25 -2.13 -4.01 -48.48
CA TYR A 25 -1.81 -2.78 -49.21
C TYR A 25 -2.62 -1.60 -48.65
N PRO A 26 -2.01 -0.41 -48.48
CA PRO A 26 -2.73 0.78 -48.05
C PRO A 26 -3.88 1.13 -48.99
N VAL A 27 -5.04 1.43 -48.43
CA VAL A 27 -6.23 1.86 -49.18
C VAL A 27 -6.68 3.22 -48.67
N ASN A 28 -6.98 4.13 -49.59
CA ASN A 28 -7.63 5.39 -49.26
C ASN A 28 -9.14 5.22 -49.36
N ILE A 29 -9.81 5.13 -48.21
CA ILE A 29 -11.29 5.16 -48.17
C ILE A 29 -11.73 6.62 -48.27
N THR A 30 -12.53 6.93 -49.29
CA THR A 30 -13.05 8.28 -49.52
C THR A 30 -13.86 8.75 -48.32
N LYS A 31 -13.47 9.90 -47.75
CA LYS A 31 -14.25 10.57 -46.72
C LYS A 31 -15.34 11.41 -47.39
N ILE A 32 -16.56 11.30 -46.89
CA ILE A 32 -17.66 12.18 -47.29
C ILE A 32 -17.50 13.55 -46.60
N GLY A 33 -18.28 14.56 -47.02
CA GLY A 33 -18.08 15.97 -46.65
C GLY A 33 -18.05 16.30 -45.14
N ASP A 34 -18.56 15.41 -44.28
CA ASP A 34 -18.52 15.56 -42.81
C ASP A 34 -17.35 14.79 -42.14
N GLY A 35 -16.42 14.23 -42.94
CA GLY A 35 -15.26 13.48 -42.47
C GLY A 35 -15.53 12.01 -42.12
N ARG A 36 -16.77 11.53 -42.27
CA ARG A 36 -17.10 10.09 -42.12
C ARG A 36 -16.62 9.27 -43.32
N VAL A 37 -16.55 7.96 -43.13
CA VAL A 37 -16.30 6.99 -44.20
C VAL A 37 -17.57 6.21 -44.49
N GLU A 38 -17.83 5.99 -45.78
CA GLU A 38 -18.87 5.07 -46.25
C GLU A 38 -18.25 3.70 -46.48
N ILE A 39 -18.72 2.70 -45.76
CA ILE A 39 -18.17 1.34 -45.79
C ILE A 39 -19.27 0.32 -45.59
N GLU A 40 -19.17 -0.81 -46.28
CA GLU A 40 -20.06 -1.95 -46.11
C GLU A 40 -19.74 -2.69 -44.80
N ILE A 41 -20.74 -2.89 -43.95
CA ILE A 41 -20.66 -3.69 -42.73
C ILE A 41 -21.89 -4.60 -42.71
N TYR A 42 -21.69 -5.92 -42.65
CA TYR A 42 -22.74 -6.94 -42.73
C TYR A 42 -23.70 -6.70 -43.92
N GLY A 43 -23.16 -6.58 -45.14
CA GLY A 43 -23.98 -6.41 -46.35
C GLY A 43 -24.62 -5.03 -46.51
N THR A 44 -24.41 -4.10 -45.56
CA THR A 44 -25.06 -2.77 -45.56
C THR A 44 -24.03 -1.66 -45.55
N TYR A 45 -24.14 -0.72 -46.50
CA TYR A 45 -23.31 0.48 -46.50
C TYR A 45 -23.74 1.46 -45.39
N VAL A 46 -22.78 1.86 -44.56
CA VAL A 46 -22.99 2.80 -43.46
C VAL A 46 -21.95 3.92 -43.46
N LYS A 47 -22.38 5.08 -42.97
CA LYS A 47 -21.57 6.30 -42.84
C LYS A 47 -21.13 6.48 -41.39
N VAL A 48 -19.88 6.13 -41.09
CA VAL A 48 -19.35 6.06 -39.72
C VAL A 48 -18.09 6.89 -39.51
N CYS A 49 -17.82 7.29 -38.27
CA CYS A 49 -16.58 7.96 -37.91
C CYS A 49 -15.38 6.98 -38.03
N PRO A 50 -14.27 7.34 -38.69
CA PRO A 50 -13.10 6.47 -38.81
C PRO A 50 -12.51 6.05 -37.46
N LYS A 51 -12.53 6.94 -36.45
CA LYS A 51 -12.10 6.62 -35.08
C LYS A 51 -13.01 5.57 -34.42
N TRP A 52 -14.32 5.65 -34.64
CA TRP A 52 -15.24 4.63 -34.13
C TRP A 52 -14.96 3.28 -34.78
N LEU A 53 -14.76 3.28 -36.11
CA LEU A 53 -14.45 2.09 -36.89
C LEU A 53 -13.12 1.43 -36.47
N SER A 54 -12.09 2.24 -36.18
CA SER A 54 -10.82 1.73 -35.68
C SER A 54 -10.95 1.09 -34.30
N LEU A 55 -11.80 1.65 -33.42
CA LEU A 55 -12.02 1.11 -32.08
C LEU A 55 -12.86 -0.18 -32.09
N ILE A 56 -13.94 -0.28 -32.87
CA ILE A 56 -14.69 -1.55 -32.97
C ILE A 56 -13.80 -2.68 -33.48
N SER A 57 -12.89 -2.36 -34.41
CA SER A 57 -11.98 -3.33 -35.01
C SER A 57 -10.88 -3.70 -34.03
N HIS A 58 -10.30 -2.72 -33.33
CA HIS A 58 -9.30 -2.92 -32.28
C HIS A 58 -9.80 -3.85 -31.17
N PHE A 59 -11.04 -3.64 -30.69
CA PHE A 59 -11.67 -4.49 -29.69
C PHE A 59 -12.34 -5.75 -30.26
N GLU A 60 -12.26 -5.99 -31.57
CA GLU A 60 -12.83 -7.16 -32.24
C GLU A 60 -14.31 -7.37 -31.91
N ILE A 61 -15.11 -6.30 -31.97
CA ILE A 61 -16.53 -6.33 -31.57
C ILE A 61 -17.36 -6.97 -32.68
N TYR A 62 -17.32 -8.30 -32.74
CA TYR A 62 -18.18 -9.12 -33.59
C TYR A 62 -19.49 -9.39 -32.84
N LEU A 63 -20.59 -8.85 -33.36
CA LEU A 63 -21.93 -9.19 -32.89
C LEU A 63 -22.61 -10.05 -33.97
N PRO A 64 -23.60 -10.89 -33.62
CA PRO A 64 -24.41 -11.57 -34.62
C PRO A 64 -25.01 -10.56 -35.60
N GLU A 65 -25.11 -10.90 -36.88
CA GLU A 65 -25.65 -10.03 -37.94
C GLU A 65 -27.05 -9.49 -37.61
N SER A 66 -27.89 -10.31 -36.98
CA SER A 66 -29.21 -9.91 -36.44
C SER A 66 -29.16 -8.78 -35.39
N SER A 67 -27.97 -8.48 -34.88
CA SER A 67 -27.68 -7.41 -33.92
C SER A 67 -26.87 -6.26 -34.53
N PHE A 68 -26.78 -6.14 -35.86
CA PHE A 68 -26.06 -5.05 -36.55
C PHE A 68 -26.49 -3.66 -36.05
N SER A 69 -27.78 -3.43 -35.86
CA SER A 69 -28.29 -2.16 -35.33
C SER A 69 -27.82 -1.84 -33.91
N LYS A 70 -27.39 -2.85 -33.13
CA LYS A 70 -26.77 -2.68 -31.80
C LYS A 70 -25.29 -2.37 -31.91
N LEU A 71 -24.59 -2.91 -32.92
CA LEU A 71 -23.19 -2.58 -33.18
C LEU A 71 -23.04 -1.07 -33.35
N LEU A 72 -23.89 -0.44 -34.16
CA LEU A 72 -23.89 1.01 -34.39
C LEU A 72 -24.18 1.85 -33.13
N LYS A 73 -24.65 1.24 -32.03
CA LYS A 73 -24.92 1.88 -30.73
C LYS A 73 -23.81 1.66 -29.69
N VAL A 74 -22.72 1.01 -30.07
CA VAL A 74 -21.54 0.84 -29.22
C VAL A 74 -20.84 2.19 -29.10
N ASN A 75 -20.63 2.61 -27.86
CA ASN A 75 -19.93 3.84 -27.51
C ASN A 75 -18.57 3.52 -26.90
N PHE A 76 -17.68 4.51 -26.89
CA PHE A 76 -16.36 4.39 -26.29
C PHE A 76 -16.14 5.51 -25.29
N VAL A 77 -15.75 5.15 -24.08
CA VAL A 77 -15.48 6.10 -23.00
C VAL A 77 -14.02 6.07 -22.60
N GLN A 78 -13.55 7.15 -22.00
CA GLN A 78 -12.20 7.20 -21.45
C GLN A 78 -12.09 6.31 -20.21
N ALA A 79 -10.98 5.57 -20.11
CA ALA A 79 -10.71 4.66 -19.03
C ALA A 79 -9.55 5.15 -18.16
N ASP A 80 -9.55 4.83 -16.86
CA ASP A 80 -8.35 4.99 -16.04
C ASP A 80 -7.27 3.98 -16.51
N VAL A 81 -6.22 4.52 -17.14
CA VAL A 81 -5.11 3.75 -17.71
C VAL A 81 -4.34 2.93 -16.66
N ARG A 82 -4.38 3.30 -15.39
CA ARG A 82 -3.71 2.55 -14.31
C ARG A 82 -4.50 1.32 -13.91
N ILE A 83 -5.83 1.37 -14.03
CA ILE A 83 -6.73 0.28 -13.58
C ILE A 83 -7.05 -0.70 -14.70
N PHE A 84 -7.31 -0.19 -15.90
CA PHE A 84 -7.70 -1.00 -17.05
C PHE A 84 -6.53 -1.26 -18.00
N ASN A 85 -5.57 -0.33 -18.07
CA ASN A 85 -4.44 -0.37 -19.01
C ASN A 85 -4.84 -0.68 -20.47
N PRO A 86 -5.87 -0.02 -21.06
CA PRO A 86 -6.26 -0.29 -22.44
C PRO A 86 -5.29 0.37 -23.41
N THR A 87 -4.97 -0.30 -24.51
CA THR A 87 -4.03 0.22 -25.53
C THR A 87 -4.54 1.51 -26.17
N SER A 88 -5.86 1.66 -26.32
CA SER A 88 -6.50 2.83 -26.92
C SER A 88 -6.84 3.96 -25.92
N SER A 89 -6.54 3.80 -24.62
CA SER A 89 -7.05 4.65 -23.53
C SER A 89 -8.59 4.72 -23.41
N GLN A 90 -9.31 3.88 -24.16
CA GLN A 90 -10.77 3.86 -24.19
C GLN A 90 -11.31 2.45 -23.87
N LEU A 91 -12.56 2.38 -23.42
CA LEU A 91 -13.30 1.13 -23.24
C LEU A 91 -14.62 1.16 -24.01
N PRO A 92 -15.00 0.06 -24.66
CA PRO A 92 -16.32 -0.07 -25.26
C PRO A 92 -17.41 -0.18 -24.19
N ILE A 93 -18.55 0.45 -24.46
CA ILE A 93 -19.80 0.32 -23.70
C ILE A 93 -20.92 0.00 -24.66
N PHE A 94 -21.74 -0.98 -24.28
CA PHE A 94 -22.95 -1.31 -25.00
C PHE A 94 -24.11 -0.51 -24.42
N SER A 95 -24.57 0.50 -25.15
CA SER A 95 -25.75 1.30 -24.76
C SER A 95 -27.01 0.45 -24.62
N VAL A 96 -27.08 -0.65 -25.38
CA VAL A 96 -28.10 -1.68 -25.29
C VAL A 96 -27.39 -3.04 -25.17
N PRO A 97 -27.68 -3.85 -24.14
CA PRO A 97 -27.01 -5.13 -23.97
C PRO A 97 -27.36 -6.10 -25.11
N THR A 98 -26.36 -6.82 -25.62
CA THR A 98 -26.56 -7.94 -26.55
C THR A 98 -26.78 -9.20 -25.74
N ILE A 99 -27.97 -9.79 -25.86
CA ILE A 99 -28.43 -10.94 -25.07
C ILE A 99 -28.27 -12.22 -25.88
N ILE A 100 -27.76 -13.25 -25.21
CA ILE A 100 -27.71 -14.63 -25.71
C ILE A 100 -28.53 -15.50 -24.75
N LYS A 101 -29.46 -16.28 -25.30
CA LYS A 101 -30.22 -17.28 -24.55
C LYS A 101 -29.62 -18.65 -24.84
N HIS A 102 -29.27 -19.40 -23.80
CA HIS A 102 -28.72 -20.75 -23.92
C HIS A 102 -29.05 -21.52 -22.64
N ASP A 103 -29.50 -22.77 -22.76
CA ASP A 103 -29.86 -23.66 -21.65
C ASP A 103 -30.74 -23.03 -20.57
N GLY A 104 -31.77 -22.29 -20.99
CA GLY A 104 -32.71 -21.60 -20.08
C GLY A 104 -32.11 -20.40 -19.33
N LYS A 105 -30.83 -20.08 -19.54
CA LYS A 105 -30.13 -18.95 -18.93
C LYS A 105 -29.99 -17.77 -19.89
N ILE A 106 -29.84 -16.59 -19.31
CA ILE A 106 -29.62 -15.33 -20.02
C ILE A 106 -28.16 -14.90 -19.81
N PHE A 107 -27.47 -14.69 -20.92
CA PHE A 107 -26.10 -14.19 -20.96
C PHE A 107 -26.08 -12.83 -21.68
N ARG A 108 -25.15 -11.97 -21.29
CA ARG A 108 -24.86 -10.72 -21.98
C ARG A 108 -23.45 -10.75 -22.54
N VAL A 109 -23.31 -10.35 -23.81
CA VAL A 109 -22.00 -10.19 -24.44
C VAL A 109 -21.19 -9.14 -23.69
N ILE A 110 -19.93 -9.44 -23.41
CA ILE A 110 -19.05 -8.56 -22.64
C ILE A 110 -18.45 -7.50 -23.58
N PRO A 111 -18.62 -6.18 -23.32
CA PRO A 111 -18.25 -5.14 -24.29
C PRO A 111 -16.81 -5.18 -24.81
N ASN A 112 -15.83 -5.45 -23.94
CA ASN A 112 -14.41 -5.51 -24.28
C ASN A 112 -13.90 -6.94 -24.56
N HIS A 113 -14.78 -7.92 -24.52
CA HIS A 113 -14.50 -9.34 -24.76
C HIS A 113 -15.70 -9.96 -25.50
N SER A 114 -16.05 -9.38 -26.65
CA SER A 114 -17.26 -9.69 -27.45
C SER A 114 -17.41 -11.17 -27.84
N ARG A 115 -16.30 -11.91 -27.94
CA ARG A 115 -16.27 -13.37 -28.15
C ARG A 115 -16.91 -14.16 -27.01
N TYR A 116 -17.13 -13.53 -25.86
CA TYR A 116 -17.64 -14.16 -24.66
C TYR A 116 -18.90 -13.46 -24.14
N ALA A 117 -19.79 -14.25 -23.54
CA ALA A 117 -20.97 -13.75 -22.86
C ALA A 117 -21.07 -14.33 -21.46
N ILE A 118 -21.55 -13.52 -20.51
CA ILE A 118 -21.59 -13.88 -19.10
C ILE A 118 -22.98 -13.70 -18.51
N SER A 119 -23.40 -14.61 -17.65
CA SER A 119 -24.64 -14.52 -16.87
C SER A 119 -24.46 -13.60 -15.65
N SER A 120 -25.55 -13.16 -15.03
CA SER A 120 -25.51 -12.34 -13.82
C SER A 120 -24.91 -13.09 -12.61
N SER A 121 -24.91 -14.42 -12.63
CA SER A 121 -24.28 -15.28 -11.62
C SER A 121 -22.81 -15.58 -11.90
N GLY A 122 -22.29 -15.20 -13.08
CA GLY A 122 -20.89 -15.34 -13.46
C GLY A 122 -20.53 -16.59 -14.27
N THR A 123 -21.50 -17.42 -14.68
CA THR A 123 -21.26 -18.44 -15.73
C THR A 123 -20.87 -17.75 -17.03
N LEU A 124 -19.72 -18.10 -17.59
CA LEU A 124 -19.11 -17.52 -18.79
C LEU A 124 -19.17 -18.54 -19.94
N ILE A 125 -19.63 -18.12 -21.11
CA ILE A 125 -19.65 -18.93 -22.33
C ILE A 125 -18.91 -18.22 -23.47
N GLU A 126 -18.35 -18.99 -24.38
CA GLU A 126 -17.97 -18.49 -25.70
C GLU A 126 -19.22 -18.34 -26.59
N VAL A 127 -19.32 -17.23 -27.31
CA VAL A 127 -20.53 -16.83 -28.03
C VAL A 127 -20.87 -17.78 -29.17
N ASP A 128 -19.88 -18.24 -29.92
CA ASP A 128 -20.12 -19.03 -31.13
C ASP A 128 -20.33 -20.51 -30.81
N THR A 129 -19.45 -21.08 -29.98
CA THR A 129 -19.48 -22.51 -29.62
C THR A 129 -20.49 -22.83 -28.51
N LYS A 130 -20.94 -21.81 -27.77
CA LYS A 130 -21.75 -21.93 -26.54
C LYS A 130 -21.07 -22.73 -25.42
N GLN A 131 -19.79 -23.05 -25.55
CA GLN A 131 -19.06 -23.79 -24.53
C GLN A 131 -18.84 -22.93 -23.28
N GLU A 132 -19.06 -23.53 -22.11
CA GLU A 132 -18.75 -22.89 -20.83
C GLU A 132 -17.23 -22.80 -20.62
N VAL A 133 -16.76 -21.63 -20.21
CA VAL A 133 -15.36 -21.38 -19.90
C VAL A 133 -15.13 -21.66 -18.42
N LYS A 134 -14.17 -22.54 -18.12
CA LYS A 134 -13.82 -22.90 -16.75
C LYS A 134 -13.31 -21.68 -15.96
N ILE A 135 -13.90 -21.46 -14.79
CA ILE A 135 -13.42 -20.49 -13.79
C ILE A 135 -12.37 -21.16 -12.92
N LEU A 136 -11.29 -20.43 -12.64
CA LEU A 136 -10.21 -20.85 -11.75
C LEU A 136 -10.34 -20.09 -10.43
N PHE A 137 -10.46 -20.83 -9.33
CA PHE A 137 -10.57 -20.25 -8.00
C PHE A 137 -9.19 -20.09 -7.34
N PRO A 138 -9.05 -19.16 -6.36
CA PRO A 138 -7.82 -19.00 -5.60
C PRO A 138 -7.30 -20.33 -5.05
N GLY A 139 -6.04 -20.66 -5.32
CA GLY A 139 -5.39 -21.89 -4.86
C GLY A 139 -5.48 -23.08 -5.83
N GLU A 140 -6.25 -23.00 -6.92
CA GLU A 140 -6.36 -24.08 -7.92
C GLU A 140 -5.27 -24.03 -9.00
N ASP A 141 -4.58 -22.89 -9.18
CA ASP A 141 -3.52 -22.71 -10.19
C ASP A 141 -2.15 -22.51 -9.52
N THR A 142 -1.24 -23.46 -9.73
CA THR A 142 0.13 -23.46 -9.19
C THR A 142 1.05 -22.42 -9.83
N LYS A 143 0.64 -21.79 -10.94
CA LYS A 143 1.45 -20.80 -11.67
C LYS A 143 1.01 -19.35 -11.43
N SER A 144 -0.18 -19.13 -10.85
CA SER A 144 -0.65 -17.79 -10.50
C SER A 144 -0.25 -17.44 -9.07
N ARG A 145 0.49 -16.33 -8.88
CA ARG A 145 0.72 -15.74 -7.54
C ARG A 145 -0.62 -15.64 -6.83
N GLU A 146 -0.71 -16.13 -5.58
CA GLU A 146 -1.84 -16.05 -4.62
C GLU A 146 -2.93 -15.04 -5.02
N SER A 147 -3.73 -15.38 -6.03
CA SER A 147 -4.73 -14.45 -6.55
C SER A 147 -5.95 -14.60 -5.67
N SER A 148 -6.26 -13.60 -4.86
CA SER A 148 -7.41 -13.70 -3.95
C SER A 148 -8.77 -13.61 -4.65
N TYR A 149 -8.82 -13.58 -5.99
CA TYR A 149 -10.03 -13.44 -6.79
C TYR A 149 -10.14 -14.53 -7.86
N PRO A 150 -11.34 -15.09 -8.08
CA PRO A 150 -11.55 -16.02 -9.18
C PRO A 150 -11.29 -15.37 -10.55
N ASN A 151 -10.68 -16.11 -11.46
CA ASN A 151 -10.26 -15.63 -12.76
C ASN A 151 -10.53 -16.66 -13.87
N VAL A 152 -10.42 -16.22 -15.12
CA VAL A 152 -10.57 -17.04 -16.33
C VAL A 152 -9.43 -16.74 -17.29
N PHE A 153 -8.96 -17.76 -18.02
CA PHE A 153 -7.95 -17.59 -19.06
C PHE A 153 -8.62 -17.47 -20.43
N ILE A 154 -8.72 -16.25 -20.95
CA ILE A 154 -9.48 -15.93 -22.17
C ILE A 154 -8.67 -15.02 -23.11
N TYR A 155 -9.09 -14.95 -24.38
CA TYR A 155 -8.50 -14.05 -25.36
C TYR A 155 -8.89 -12.58 -25.08
N ASP A 156 -7.90 -11.71 -24.90
CA ASP A 156 -8.07 -10.27 -24.73
C ASP A 156 -7.80 -9.57 -26.07
N PRO A 157 -8.84 -9.01 -26.73
CA PRO A 157 -8.67 -8.36 -28.02
C PRO A 157 -7.83 -7.09 -27.91
N ASP A 158 -7.85 -6.33 -26.80
CA ASP A 158 -7.05 -5.11 -26.68
C ASP A 158 -5.53 -5.40 -26.70
N LYS A 159 -5.14 -6.60 -26.25
CA LYS A 159 -3.74 -7.08 -26.21
C LYS A 159 -3.42 -8.12 -27.29
N SER A 160 -4.42 -8.56 -28.04
CA SER A 160 -4.31 -9.61 -29.06
C SER A 160 -3.66 -10.91 -28.54
N ARG A 161 -3.98 -11.34 -27.31
CA ARG A 161 -3.41 -12.55 -26.69
C ARG A 161 -4.31 -13.12 -25.60
N TYR A 162 -4.12 -14.39 -25.26
CA TYR A 162 -4.75 -14.98 -24.09
C TYR A 162 -4.11 -14.50 -22.79
N ARG A 163 -4.94 -14.26 -21.77
CA ARG A 163 -4.51 -13.84 -20.44
C ARG A 163 -5.54 -14.19 -19.38
N TYR A 164 -5.11 -14.10 -18.12
CA TYR A 164 -6.02 -14.15 -16.98
C TYR A 164 -6.78 -12.83 -16.81
N VAL A 165 -8.09 -12.94 -16.64
CA VAL A 165 -9.02 -11.84 -16.36
C VAL A 165 -9.92 -12.19 -15.18
N TYR A 166 -10.18 -11.24 -14.28
CA TYR A 166 -11.02 -11.48 -13.11
C TYR A 166 -12.50 -11.59 -13.47
N ILE A 167 -13.18 -12.61 -12.95
CA ILE A 167 -14.57 -12.90 -13.31
C ILE A 167 -15.52 -11.76 -12.90
N HIS A 168 -15.31 -11.16 -11.72
CA HIS A 168 -16.14 -10.05 -11.24
C HIS A 168 -16.08 -8.85 -12.19
N ARG A 169 -14.93 -8.58 -12.84
CA ARG A 169 -14.80 -7.50 -13.83
C ARG A 169 -15.63 -7.79 -15.08
N LEU A 170 -15.65 -9.04 -15.55
CA LEU A 170 -16.48 -9.45 -16.68
C LEU A 170 -17.98 -9.29 -16.35
N VAL A 171 -18.40 -9.72 -15.16
CA VAL A 171 -19.77 -9.52 -14.67
C VAL A 171 -20.12 -8.04 -14.60
N GLY A 172 -19.23 -7.23 -14.00
CA GLY A 172 -19.41 -5.78 -13.86
C GLY A 172 -19.57 -5.07 -15.20
N MET A 173 -18.72 -5.39 -16.19
CA MET A 173 -18.79 -4.81 -17.53
C MET A 173 -20.08 -5.17 -18.29
N ALA A 174 -20.67 -6.34 -18.04
CA ALA A 174 -21.86 -6.80 -18.77
C ALA A 174 -23.19 -6.45 -18.07
N TRP A 175 -23.20 -6.41 -16.74
CA TRP A 175 -24.45 -6.33 -15.96
C TRP A 175 -24.61 -5.05 -15.15
N ILE A 176 -23.55 -4.29 -14.90
CA ILE A 176 -23.56 -3.17 -13.95
C ILE A 176 -23.21 -1.89 -14.69
N LYS A 177 -24.20 -1.01 -14.81
CA LYS A 177 -23.98 0.32 -15.38
C LYS A 177 -23.08 1.12 -14.45
N ASN A 178 -21.99 1.66 -14.99
CA ASN A 178 -21.16 2.60 -14.26
C ASN A 178 -21.89 3.95 -14.21
N PRO A 179 -22.04 4.61 -13.04
CA PRO A 179 -22.67 5.92 -12.97
C PRO A 179 -22.08 6.92 -13.99
N ALA A 180 -22.95 7.51 -14.80
CA ALA A 180 -22.59 8.40 -15.92
C ALA A 180 -21.55 7.81 -16.92
N ASP A 181 -21.40 6.49 -16.94
CA ASP A 181 -20.42 5.77 -17.77
C ASP A 181 -18.98 6.30 -17.58
N CYS A 182 -18.65 6.77 -16.37
CA CYS A 182 -17.37 7.40 -16.05
C CYS A 182 -16.38 6.44 -15.36
N PHE A 183 -15.64 5.71 -16.19
CA PHE A 183 -14.62 4.74 -15.75
C PHE A 183 -13.32 5.38 -15.26
N VAL A 184 -13.25 6.72 -15.23
CA VAL A 184 -12.14 7.47 -14.61
C VAL A 184 -12.46 7.80 -13.14
N LEU A 185 -13.71 8.21 -12.84
CA LEU A 185 -14.14 8.53 -11.48
C LEU A 185 -14.44 7.30 -10.64
N LYS A 186 -15.07 6.27 -11.25
CA LYS A 186 -15.39 5.01 -10.61
C LYS A 186 -14.78 3.82 -11.37
N PRO A 187 -13.43 3.68 -11.33
CA PRO A 187 -12.73 2.63 -12.07
C PRO A 187 -12.75 1.27 -11.36
N LEU A 188 -13.12 1.21 -10.07
CA LEU A 188 -13.04 0.00 -9.27
C LEU A 188 -14.38 -0.71 -9.17
N LEU A 189 -14.35 -2.04 -9.09
CA LEU A 189 -15.53 -2.84 -8.79
C LEU A 189 -15.43 -3.38 -7.37
N ASN A 190 -16.31 -2.92 -6.49
CA ASN A 190 -16.41 -3.33 -5.09
C ASN A 190 -17.36 -4.53 -4.93
N HIS A 191 -17.08 -5.37 -3.93
CA HIS A 191 -17.98 -6.43 -3.47
C HIS A 191 -18.67 -5.93 -2.20
N LYS A 192 -20.00 -5.76 -2.25
CA LYS A 192 -20.79 -5.13 -1.17
C LYS A 192 -20.73 -5.90 0.15
N ASP A 193 -20.59 -7.23 0.08
CA ASP A 193 -20.46 -8.12 1.24
C ASP A 193 -19.00 -8.34 1.68
N GLY A 194 -18.02 -7.78 0.97
CA GLY A 194 -16.60 -8.01 1.21
C GLY A 194 -16.07 -9.39 0.80
N ASN A 195 -16.92 -10.29 0.30
CA ASN A 195 -16.56 -11.64 -0.10
C ASN A 195 -16.14 -11.68 -1.58
N LYS A 196 -14.85 -11.86 -1.81
CA LYS A 196 -14.22 -11.90 -3.14
C LYS A 196 -14.66 -13.07 -4.01
N LEU A 197 -15.27 -14.10 -3.42
CA LEU A 197 -15.83 -15.26 -4.12
C LEU A 197 -17.28 -15.02 -4.57
N ASN A 198 -17.97 -14.01 -4.03
CA ASN A 198 -19.33 -13.66 -4.42
C ASN A 198 -19.34 -12.62 -5.55
N PHE A 199 -19.06 -13.09 -6.77
CA PHE A 199 -19.01 -12.25 -7.98
C PHE A 199 -20.37 -12.09 -8.68
N LYS A 200 -21.49 -12.35 -8.00
CA LYS A 200 -22.83 -12.12 -8.57
C LYS A 200 -23.06 -10.63 -8.83
N ALA A 201 -23.72 -10.30 -9.94
CA ALA A 201 -23.98 -8.90 -10.32
C ALA A 201 -24.70 -8.09 -9.22
N SER A 202 -25.59 -8.72 -8.45
CA SER A 202 -26.30 -8.08 -7.34
C SER A 202 -25.37 -7.63 -6.19
N ASN A 203 -24.25 -8.33 -6.00
CA ASN A 203 -23.27 -8.08 -4.95
C ASN A 203 -22.15 -7.11 -5.37
N LEU A 204 -22.13 -6.68 -6.63
CA LEU A 204 -21.05 -5.85 -7.17
C LEU A 204 -21.52 -4.41 -7.39
N GLU A 205 -20.60 -3.46 -7.31
CA GLU A 205 -20.86 -2.05 -7.64
C GLU A 205 -19.60 -1.32 -8.12
N TRP A 206 -19.77 -0.35 -9.03
CA TRP A 206 -18.68 0.53 -9.42
C TRP A 206 -18.46 1.62 -8.36
N CYS A 207 -17.21 1.83 -7.97
CA CYS A 207 -16.85 2.78 -6.93
C CYS A 207 -15.51 3.47 -7.22
N SER A 208 -15.28 4.58 -6.54
CA SER A 208 -13.99 5.26 -6.51
C SER A 208 -13.04 4.59 -5.51
N PHE A 209 -11.73 4.92 -5.59
CA PHE A 209 -10.75 4.47 -4.60
C PHE A 209 -11.12 4.88 -3.17
N GLN A 210 -11.69 6.08 -3.01
CA GLN A 210 -12.11 6.60 -1.71
C GLN A 210 -13.31 5.81 -1.17
N GLU A 211 -14.34 5.62 -1.98
CA GLU A 211 -15.54 4.83 -1.62
C GLU A 211 -15.16 3.39 -1.24
N ASN A 212 -14.31 2.72 -2.04
CA ASN A 212 -13.84 1.37 -1.74
C ASN A 212 -13.06 1.31 -0.42
N SER A 213 -12.20 2.31 -0.17
CA SER A 213 -11.41 2.38 1.07
C SER A 213 -12.29 2.65 2.28
N LEU A 214 -13.31 3.51 2.15
CA LEU A 214 -14.30 3.79 3.19
C LEU A 214 -15.16 2.56 3.48
N HIS A 215 -15.61 1.84 2.46
CA HIS A 215 -16.35 0.59 2.64
C HIS A 215 -15.50 -0.47 3.36
N ALA A 216 -14.25 -0.67 2.93
CA ALA A 216 -13.32 -1.57 3.62
C ALA A 216 -13.06 -1.16 5.08
N TYR A 217 -13.09 0.15 5.36
CA TYR A 217 -12.99 0.70 6.71
C TYR A 217 -14.25 0.42 7.55
N SER A 218 -15.45 0.70 7.03
CA SER A 218 -16.71 0.52 7.76
C SER A 218 -17.06 -0.94 8.00
N SER A 219 -16.68 -1.82 7.07
CA SER A 219 -17.00 -3.26 7.12
C SER A 219 -15.98 -4.08 7.90
N GLY A 220 -14.94 -3.45 8.50
CA GLY A 220 -13.95 -4.15 9.32
C GLY A 220 -13.03 -5.10 8.55
N LEU A 221 -12.98 -5.03 7.21
CA LEU A 221 -12.18 -5.89 6.33
C LEU A 221 -10.66 -5.61 6.39
N ARG A 222 -10.25 -4.68 7.25
CA ARG A 222 -8.89 -4.19 7.42
C ARG A 222 -8.38 -4.49 8.82
N ASN A 223 -7.38 -5.38 8.91
CA ASN A 223 -6.79 -5.81 10.18
C ASN A 223 -5.79 -4.79 10.78
N ASP A 224 -5.47 -3.71 10.04
CA ASP A 224 -4.64 -2.60 10.53
C ASP A 224 -5.43 -1.56 11.34
N ASN A 225 -6.75 -1.76 11.49
CA ASN A 225 -7.67 -0.87 12.21
C ASN A 225 -7.85 -1.29 13.67
N ILE A 226 -6.86 -0.95 14.50
CA ILE A 226 -6.99 -1.04 15.95
C ILE A 226 -8.02 0.02 16.40
N HIS A 227 -9.19 -0.44 16.82
CA HIS A 227 -10.23 0.41 17.40
C HIS A 227 -9.68 1.08 18.67
N CYS A 228 -10.05 2.34 18.88
CA CYS A 228 -9.51 3.13 19.98
C CYS A 228 -10.51 4.16 20.48
N LYS A 229 -10.23 4.66 21.68
CA LYS A 229 -11.04 5.65 22.38
C LYS A 229 -10.15 6.81 22.80
N VAL A 230 -10.69 8.02 22.69
CA VAL A 230 -10.03 9.26 23.13
C VAL A 230 -10.93 9.94 24.15
N ARG A 231 -10.39 10.29 25.32
CA ARG A 231 -11.10 11.09 26.32
C ARG A 231 -10.51 12.49 26.38
N ASP A 232 -11.36 13.50 26.36
CA ASP A 232 -10.97 14.88 26.62
C ASP A 232 -10.92 15.12 28.14
N PHE A 233 -9.76 15.49 28.66
CA PHE A 233 -9.55 15.75 30.08
C PHE A 233 -10.43 16.88 30.61
N ASN A 234 -10.67 17.93 29.81
CA ASN A 234 -11.39 19.11 30.29
C ASN A 234 -12.91 18.86 30.34
N THR A 235 -13.44 18.06 29.41
CA THR A 235 -14.89 17.86 29.24
C THR A 235 -15.37 16.49 29.71
N ASN A 236 -14.45 15.56 30.03
CA ASN A 236 -14.71 14.14 30.30
C ASN A 236 -15.38 13.37 29.15
N LYS A 237 -15.60 13.98 27.98
CA LYS A 237 -16.25 13.33 26.85
C LYS A 237 -15.32 12.29 26.22
N VAL A 238 -15.88 11.10 25.96
CA VAL A 238 -15.20 9.99 25.30
C VAL A 238 -15.67 9.91 23.84
N TYR A 239 -14.70 9.78 22.93
CA TYR A 239 -14.89 9.63 21.50
C TYR A 239 -14.35 8.27 21.07
N GLU A 240 -15.09 7.53 20.24
CA GLU A 240 -14.66 6.25 19.71
C GLU A 240 -14.26 6.38 18.23
N PHE A 241 -13.19 5.70 17.85
CA PHE A 241 -12.67 5.70 16.48
C PHE A 241 -12.33 4.28 16.06
N HIS A 242 -12.63 3.90 14.81
CA HIS A 242 -12.27 2.57 14.33
C HIS A 242 -10.78 2.43 13.97
N SER A 243 -9.99 3.52 13.98
CA SER A 243 -8.55 3.43 13.77
C SER A 243 -7.74 4.49 14.53
N LYS A 244 -6.49 4.14 14.86
CA LYS A 244 -5.50 5.09 15.41
C LYS A 244 -5.29 6.30 14.51
N SER A 245 -5.37 6.13 13.19
CA SER A 245 -5.15 7.24 12.24
C SER A 245 -6.19 8.34 12.38
N GLN A 246 -7.46 7.98 12.54
CA GLN A 246 -8.52 8.96 12.76
C GLN A 246 -8.44 9.61 14.13
N ALA A 247 -8.13 8.82 15.16
CA ALA A 247 -7.90 9.36 16.49
C ALA A 247 -6.73 10.37 16.50
N ALA A 248 -5.64 10.08 15.76
CA ALA A 248 -4.51 10.99 15.61
C ALA A 248 -4.92 12.31 14.93
N GLU A 249 -5.71 12.24 13.87
CA GLU A 249 -6.22 13.41 13.16
C GLU A 249 -7.13 14.27 14.05
N PHE A 250 -8.08 13.64 14.75
CA PHE A 250 -8.95 14.32 15.72
C PHE A 250 -8.16 15.02 16.84
N MET A 251 -7.10 14.38 17.33
CA MET A 251 -6.23 14.96 18.36
C MET A 251 -5.23 15.99 17.81
N GLY A 252 -5.08 16.12 16.49
CA GLY A 252 -4.11 17.01 15.85
C GLY A 252 -2.66 16.56 16.00
N ILE A 253 -2.38 15.25 15.89
CA ILE A 253 -1.03 14.68 15.99
C ILE A 253 -0.67 13.82 14.77
N SER A 254 0.62 13.56 14.57
CA SER A 254 1.06 12.67 13.49
C SER A 254 0.73 11.20 13.83
N LYS A 255 0.33 10.42 12.81
CA LYS A 255 -0.03 8.99 12.94
C LYS A 255 1.07 8.15 13.59
N GLN A 256 2.33 8.51 13.36
CA GLN A 256 3.50 7.84 13.93
C GLN A 256 3.57 7.94 15.46
N MET A 257 2.97 8.96 16.06
CA MET A 257 3.00 9.13 17.51
C MET A 257 2.25 8.01 18.24
N LEU A 258 1.12 7.52 17.69
CA LEU A 258 0.33 6.41 18.26
C LEU A 258 0.88 5.01 17.96
N ASN A 259 1.86 4.90 17.06
CA ASN A 259 2.59 3.66 16.83
C ASN A 259 3.73 3.46 17.84
N ASN A 260 4.25 4.56 18.40
CA ASN A 260 5.28 4.48 19.43
C ASN A 260 4.67 4.04 20.76
N SER A 261 5.29 3.03 21.37
CA SER A 261 4.94 2.47 22.68
C SER A 261 4.92 3.48 23.85
N ASN A 262 5.36 4.71 23.64
CA ASN A 262 5.55 5.71 24.70
C ASN A 262 4.29 6.49 25.12
N LEU A 263 3.17 6.41 24.40
CA LEU A 263 1.96 7.17 24.77
C LEU A 263 1.11 6.48 25.84
N TYR A 264 0.98 5.14 25.79
CA TYR A 264 0.30 4.37 26.84
C TYR A 264 1.21 4.05 28.04
N LEU A 265 2.54 3.96 27.84
CA LEU A 265 3.49 3.65 28.92
C LEU A 265 3.71 4.79 29.92
N ARG A 266 3.37 6.03 29.56
CA ARG A 266 3.54 7.19 30.46
C ARG A 266 2.21 7.54 31.11
N LYS A 267 1.86 6.80 32.17
CA LYS A 267 0.67 7.05 32.98
C LYS A 267 0.57 8.55 33.33
N GLY A 268 -0.56 9.15 32.98
CA GLY A 268 -0.85 10.55 33.24
C GLY A 268 -0.40 11.56 32.19
N LYS A 269 0.35 11.18 31.15
CA LYS A 269 0.70 12.11 30.06
C LYS A 269 -0.49 12.36 29.13
N LEU A 270 -0.93 13.60 29.03
CA LEU A 270 -1.95 14.00 28.06
C LEU A 270 -1.33 14.26 26.69
N ILE A 271 -2.03 13.86 25.63
CA ILE A 271 -1.73 14.22 24.23
C ILE A 271 -2.19 15.66 24.01
N ASN A 272 -1.29 16.51 23.52
CA ASN A 272 -1.52 17.95 23.34
C ASN A 272 -2.10 18.62 24.60
N ASP A 273 -1.66 18.17 25.80
CA ASP A 273 -2.14 18.61 27.11
C ASP A 273 -3.66 18.56 27.31
N LYS A 274 -4.36 17.74 26.50
CA LYS A 274 -5.81 17.71 26.44
C LYS A 274 -6.41 16.29 26.45
N TYR A 275 -5.80 15.35 25.74
CA TYR A 275 -6.44 14.07 25.46
C TYR A 275 -5.76 12.87 26.12
N GLU A 276 -6.56 11.95 26.64
CA GLU A 276 -6.15 10.59 26.98
C GLU A 276 -6.50 9.65 25.81
N PHE A 277 -5.64 8.67 25.53
CA PHE A 277 -5.85 7.72 24.43
C PHE A 277 -5.75 6.28 24.95
N ARG A 278 -6.69 5.42 24.54
CA ARG A 278 -6.73 3.99 24.85
C ARG A 278 -7.11 3.19 23.62
N VAL A 279 -6.65 1.94 23.52
CA VAL A 279 -7.18 0.97 22.56
C VAL A 279 -8.47 0.37 23.12
N LYS A 280 -9.41 -0.03 22.25
CA LYS A 280 -10.79 -0.40 22.66
C LYS A 280 -10.84 -1.55 23.67
N ASP A 281 -9.90 -2.50 23.58
CA ASP A 281 -9.84 -3.69 24.44
C ASP A 281 -9.09 -3.44 25.76
N ASP A 282 -8.60 -2.22 26.01
CA ASP A 282 -7.97 -1.84 27.26
C ASP A 282 -9.04 -1.52 28.32
N ALA A 283 -9.16 -2.40 29.32
CA ALA A 283 -10.13 -2.26 30.41
C ALA A 283 -9.63 -1.37 31.56
N GLU A 284 -8.40 -0.85 31.51
CA GLU A 284 -7.91 0.06 32.56
C GLU A 284 -8.75 1.35 32.59
N PRO A 285 -9.07 1.87 33.79
CA PRO A 285 -9.74 3.16 33.91
C PRO A 285 -8.87 4.30 33.36
N TRP A 286 -9.51 5.41 33.02
CA TRP A 286 -8.82 6.63 32.61
C TRP A 286 -7.99 7.17 33.78
N PHE A 287 -6.77 7.64 33.51
CA PHE A 287 -5.84 8.05 34.58
C PHE A 287 -6.34 9.27 35.34
N TYR A 288 -7.02 10.18 34.65
CA TYR A 288 -7.60 11.39 35.23
C TYR A 288 -9.04 11.22 35.71
N ASP A 289 -9.56 9.98 35.76
CA ASP A 289 -10.87 9.77 36.34
C ASP A 289 -10.90 10.22 37.83
N GLY A 290 -11.89 11.03 38.20
CA GLY A 290 -11.98 11.69 39.51
C GLY A 290 -10.95 12.78 39.83
N LYS A 291 -9.97 13.08 38.95
CA LYS A 291 -8.91 14.09 39.21
C LYS A 291 -9.22 15.43 38.56
N LYS A 292 -9.21 16.52 39.34
CA LYS A 292 -9.47 17.89 38.85
C LYS A 292 -8.22 18.67 38.41
N LYS A 293 -7.01 18.21 38.76
CA LYS A 293 -5.74 18.90 38.46
C LYS A 293 -4.86 18.04 37.56
N LYS A 294 -4.21 18.69 36.58
CA LYS A 294 -3.19 18.05 35.72
C LYS A 294 -1.96 17.70 36.55
N VAL A 295 -1.42 16.50 36.36
CA VAL A 295 -0.21 16.06 37.04
C VAL A 295 0.99 16.44 36.18
N LYS A 296 2.01 17.11 36.73
CA LYS A 296 3.26 17.36 35.98
C LYS A 296 3.90 16.02 35.60
N HIS A 297 4.32 15.88 34.35
CA HIS A 297 4.84 14.60 33.84
C HIS A 297 6.33 14.47 34.11
N GLY A 298 6.71 13.74 35.15
CA GLY A 298 8.09 13.29 35.37
C GLY A 298 8.21 11.77 35.36
N ARG A 299 9.41 11.29 35.04
CA ARG A 299 9.76 9.86 35.12
C ARG A 299 9.61 9.33 36.55
N TYR A 300 9.89 10.18 37.53
CA TYR A 300 9.90 9.84 38.95
C TYR A 300 8.83 10.63 39.69
N LEU A 301 8.10 9.94 40.57
CA LEU A 301 7.35 10.57 41.65
C LEU A 301 8.20 10.46 42.91
N VAL A 302 8.65 11.58 43.45
CA VAL A 302 9.37 11.61 44.73
C VAL A 302 8.37 11.94 45.82
N GLU A 303 8.28 11.09 46.84
CA GLU A 303 7.49 11.35 48.03
C GLU A 303 8.41 11.70 49.18
N VAL A 304 8.07 12.77 49.89
CA VAL A 304 8.77 13.23 51.07
C VAL A 304 7.79 13.25 52.22
N VAL A 305 8.16 12.64 53.33
CA VAL A 305 7.45 12.76 54.61
C VAL A 305 8.28 13.66 55.51
N ASP A 306 7.73 14.81 55.90
CA ASP A 306 8.30 15.75 56.85
C ASP A 306 8.26 15.18 58.30
N LYS A 307 9.03 15.80 59.21
CA LYS A 307 9.00 15.62 60.67
C LYS A 307 7.59 15.59 61.27
N GLN A 308 6.64 16.29 60.66
CA GLN A 308 5.24 16.37 61.11
C GLN A 308 4.32 15.33 60.44
N ASP A 309 4.87 14.31 59.77
CA ASP A 309 4.15 13.30 59.00
C ASP A 309 3.34 13.85 57.80
N ASN A 310 3.60 15.09 57.40
CA ASN A 310 3.03 15.70 56.20
C ASN A 310 3.66 15.09 54.95
N LYS A 311 2.82 14.61 54.02
CA LYS A 311 3.26 14.05 52.73
C LYS A 311 3.34 15.13 51.66
N ILE A 312 4.53 15.30 51.10
CA ILE A 312 4.80 16.18 49.96
C ILE A 312 5.17 15.31 48.76
N GLN A 313 4.50 15.52 47.62
CA GLN A 313 4.75 14.77 46.39
C GLN A 313 5.33 15.69 45.31
N PHE A 314 6.46 15.27 44.73
CA PHE A 314 7.10 15.94 43.60
C PHE A 314 7.02 15.05 42.36
N HIS A 315 6.31 15.54 41.34
CA HIS A 315 6.16 14.81 40.07
C HIS A 315 7.24 15.16 39.03
N ASP A 316 8.21 16.01 39.37
CA ASP A 316 9.37 16.37 38.53
C ASP A 316 10.61 16.49 39.42
N THR A 317 11.72 15.88 38.99
CA THR A 317 13.00 15.99 39.70
C THR A 317 13.49 17.42 39.78
N ARG A 318 13.16 18.30 38.83
CA ARG A 318 13.54 19.71 38.91
C ARG A 318 12.86 20.45 40.04
N ASP A 319 11.58 20.19 40.27
CA ASP A 319 10.84 20.84 41.36
C ASP A 319 11.38 20.37 42.73
N PHE A 320 11.71 19.08 42.84
CA PHE A 320 12.40 18.54 44.01
C PHE A 320 13.77 19.19 44.24
N ILE A 321 14.61 19.28 43.19
CA ILE A 321 15.93 19.92 43.24
C ILE A 321 15.81 21.37 43.74
N LYS A 322 14.84 22.12 43.21
CA LYS A 322 14.60 23.51 43.60
C LYS A 322 14.14 23.64 45.05
N HIS A 323 13.25 22.76 45.50
CA HIS A 323 12.70 22.80 46.86
C HIS A 323 13.78 22.54 47.92
N PHE A 324 14.66 21.57 47.69
CA PHE A 324 15.72 21.19 48.64
C PHE A 324 17.10 21.77 48.31
N GLY A 325 17.23 22.60 47.26
CA GLY A 325 18.49 23.22 46.85
C GLY A 325 19.62 22.22 46.51
N ILE A 326 19.29 21.08 45.89
CA ILE A 326 20.25 20.00 45.59
C ILE A 326 20.68 20.03 44.12
N TRP A 327 21.57 20.95 43.79
CA TRP A 327 22.05 21.17 42.42
C TRP A 327 23.12 20.16 41.96
N ASN A 328 23.36 20.10 40.65
CA ASN A 328 24.43 19.32 40.01
C ASN A 328 24.35 17.79 40.13
N ILE A 329 23.17 17.24 40.42
CA ILE A 329 22.94 15.79 40.46
C ILE A 329 21.84 15.42 39.46
N SER A 330 22.19 14.57 38.49
CA SER A 330 21.27 14.16 37.41
C SER A 330 20.58 12.81 37.64
N ASN A 331 21.13 11.97 38.52
CA ASN A 331 20.60 10.65 38.84
C ASN A 331 19.69 10.73 40.08
N ILE A 332 18.42 10.32 39.97
CA ILE A 332 17.45 10.35 41.08
C ILE A 332 17.94 9.59 42.31
N ARG A 333 18.61 8.44 42.16
CA ARG A 333 19.06 7.64 43.31
C ARG A 333 20.08 8.43 44.12
N ASN A 334 21.09 8.99 43.45
CA ASN A 334 22.10 9.82 44.09
C ASN A 334 21.47 11.10 44.68
N LEU A 335 20.46 11.65 44.00
CA LEU A 335 19.74 12.83 44.46
C LEU A 335 19.01 12.57 45.79
N ILE A 336 18.35 11.41 45.90
CA ILE A 336 17.69 10.97 47.14
C ILE A 336 18.72 10.68 48.24
N GLU A 337 19.84 10.04 47.93
CA GLU A 337 20.90 9.80 48.94
C GLU A 337 21.48 11.11 49.49
N VAL A 338 21.74 12.10 48.62
CA VAL A 338 22.20 13.43 49.07
C VAL A 338 21.11 14.16 49.85
N ALA A 339 19.83 14.00 49.47
CA ALA A 339 18.72 14.57 50.22
C ALA A 339 18.62 13.98 51.63
N LYS A 340 18.75 12.65 51.78
CA LYS A 340 18.79 11.97 53.08
C LYS A 340 19.93 12.46 53.97
N ILE A 341 21.10 12.74 53.38
CA ILE A 341 22.26 13.27 54.13
C ILE A 341 22.01 14.72 54.58
N LYS A 342 21.49 15.58 53.69
CA LYS A 342 21.26 17.00 53.98
C LYS A 342 20.06 17.26 54.90
N TYR A 343 19.04 16.41 54.81
CA TYR A 343 17.76 16.55 55.52
C TYR A 343 17.38 15.23 56.20
N PRO A 344 18.17 14.75 57.18
CA PRO A 344 18.01 13.44 57.80
C PRO A 344 16.67 13.25 58.50
N GLU A 345 16.01 14.34 58.86
CA GLU A 345 14.68 14.36 59.45
C GLU A 345 13.53 13.97 58.50
N HIS A 346 13.75 14.01 57.19
CA HIS A 346 12.72 13.80 56.18
C HIS A 346 12.87 12.37 55.65
N LYS A 347 11.76 11.65 55.48
CA LYS A 347 11.78 10.35 54.81
C LYS A 347 11.54 10.55 53.32
N PHE A 348 12.53 10.17 52.52
CA PHE A 348 12.48 10.26 51.07
C PHE A 348 12.23 8.88 50.45
N SER A 349 11.24 8.78 49.57
CA SER A 349 11.03 7.63 48.69
C SER A 349 10.78 8.11 47.25
N PHE A 350 10.93 7.22 46.27
CA PHE A 350 10.54 7.55 44.91
C PHE A 350 9.98 6.34 44.17
N ILE A 351 9.08 6.60 43.22
CA ILE A 351 8.49 5.64 42.31
C ILE A 351 8.97 5.97 40.89
N ASP A 352 9.65 5.04 40.21
CA ASP A 352 9.93 5.15 38.77
C ASP A 352 8.66 4.73 38.02
N ASN A 353 7.97 5.71 37.45
CA ASN A 353 6.74 5.48 36.68
C ASN A 353 7.03 4.88 35.29
N TYR A 354 8.29 4.66 34.92
CA TYR A 354 8.68 4.02 33.68
C TYR A 354 8.76 2.49 33.86
N GLN A 355 7.76 1.77 33.35
CA GLN A 355 7.84 0.31 33.27
C GLN A 355 8.89 -0.11 32.24
N LEU A 356 9.96 -0.76 32.72
CA LEU A 356 10.95 -1.39 31.86
C LEU A 356 10.35 -2.67 31.27
N VAL A 357 10.10 -2.68 29.97
CA VAL A 357 9.80 -3.91 29.23
C VAL A 357 11.13 -4.61 28.91
N PRO A 358 11.35 -5.86 29.38
CA PRO A 358 12.56 -6.60 29.08
C PRO A 358 12.78 -6.73 27.56
N ILE A 359 14.04 -6.89 27.18
CA ILE A 359 14.46 -6.99 25.78
C ILE A 359 14.91 -8.43 25.52
N GLN A 360 14.43 -9.02 24.43
CA GLN A 360 14.85 -10.33 23.98
C GLN A 360 15.70 -10.21 22.71
N ALA A 361 16.76 -10.99 22.62
CA ALA A 361 17.55 -11.18 21.41
C ALA A 361 17.52 -12.66 21.00
N HIS A 362 17.05 -12.95 19.78
CA HIS A 362 17.06 -14.28 19.20
C HIS A 362 18.27 -14.44 18.29
N GLU A 363 19.14 -15.37 18.64
CA GLU A 363 20.31 -15.74 17.85
C GLU A 363 19.89 -16.67 16.70
N ILE A 364 20.08 -16.22 15.46
CA ILE A 364 19.54 -16.90 14.27
C ILE A 364 20.15 -18.29 14.08
N LYS A 365 21.44 -18.46 14.39
CA LYS A 365 22.16 -19.72 14.13
C LYS A 365 21.81 -20.83 15.12
N THR A 366 21.66 -20.47 16.39
CA THR A 366 21.52 -21.42 17.50
C THR A 366 20.08 -21.55 17.98
N GLY A 367 19.21 -20.58 17.62
CA GLY A 367 17.87 -20.45 18.18
C GLY A 367 17.84 -19.92 19.62
N LYS A 368 18.99 -19.57 20.19
CA LYS A 368 19.10 -19.13 21.59
C LYS A 368 18.41 -17.78 21.78
N ILE A 369 17.60 -17.67 22.84
CA ILE A 369 16.99 -16.41 23.26
C ILE A 369 17.73 -15.88 24.48
N LEU A 370 18.25 -14.66 24.36
CA LEU A 370 18.82 -13.89 25.46
C LEU A 370 17.79 -12.87 25.94
N GLU A 371 17.70 -12.63 27.24
CA GLU A 371 16.78 -11.64 27.83
C GLU A 371 17.52 -10.70 28.80
N THR A 372 17.32 -9.40 28.65
CA THR A 372 17.92 -8.38 29.54
C THR A 372 16.90 -7.32 29.96
N LYS A 373 17.20 -6.59 31.04
CA LYS A 373 16.35 -5.47 31.49
C LYS A 373 16.67 -4.18 30.75
N THR A 374 17.90 -4.04 30.26
CA THR A 374 18.36 -2.82 29.59
C THR A 374 19.05 -3.08 28.25
N ILE A 375 19.04 -2.05 27.39
CA ILE A 375 19.75 -2.09 26.09
C ILE A 375 21.27 -2.19 26.31
N VAL A 376 21.79 -1.65 27.42
CA VAL A 376 23.23 -1.66 27.72
C VAL A 376 23.67 -3.09 28.01
N GLU A 377 22.99 -3.80 28.90
CA GLU A 377 23.23 -5.23 29.15
C GLU A 377 23.14 -6.05 27.86
N MET A 378 22.18 -5.73 26.98
CA MET A 378 22.03 -6.44 25.71
C MET A 378 23.20 -6.16 24.76
N THR A 379 23.72 -4.93 24.74
CA THR A 379 24.93 -4.59 23.99
C THR A 379 26.13 -5.40 24.50
N ASP A 380 26.28 -5.53 25.81
CA ASP A 380 27.40 -6.28 26.40
C ASP A 380 27.31 -7.78 26.08
N LEU A 381 26.10 -8.36 26.05
CA LEU A 381 25.89 -9.77 25.72
C LEU A 381 26.03 -10.09 24.23
N THR A 382 25.57 -9.20 23.35
CA THR A 382 25.48 -9.49 21.90
C THR A 382 26.60 -8.85 21.08
N GLY A 383 27.36 -7.91 21.65
CA GLY A 383 28.32 -7.08 20.94
C GLY A 383 27.67 -6.08 19.97
N VAL A 384 26.33 -6.03 19.88
CA VAL A 384 25.62 -5.14 18.97
C VAL A 384 25.48 -3.76 19.59
N SER A 385 25.84 -2.73 18.81
CA SER A 385 25.82 -1.35 19.30
C SER A 385 24.42 -0.91 19.76
N LYS A 386 24.38 -0.09 20.81
CA LYS A 386 23.16 0.50 21.37
C LYS A 386 22.26 1.17 20.32
N HIS A 387 22.86 1.77 19.29
CA HIS A 387 22.14 2.39 18.18
C HIS A 387 21.44 1.33 17.30
N LYS A 388 22.15 0.28 16.90
CA LYS A 388 21.60 -0.84 16.10
C LYS A 388 20.47 -1.54 16.85
N ILE A 389 20.65 -1.85 18.13
CA ILE A 389 19.60 -2.47 18.97
C ILE A 389 18.36 -1.56 19.04
N ARG A 390 18.53 -0.25 19.31
CA ARG A 390 17.40 0.70 19.31
C ARG A 390 16.68 0.77 17.97
N ARG A 391 17.43 0.69 16.87
CA ARG A 391 16.86 0.70 15.52
C ARG A 391 16.08 -0.58 15.24
N ALA A 392 16.59 -1.74 15.66
CA ALA A 392 15.88 -3.01 15.60
C ALA A 392 14.58 -2.98 16.41
N LEU A 393 14.62 -2.53 17.67
CA LEU A 393 13.46 -2.47 18.57
C LEU A 393 12.33 -1.52 18.13
N ARG A 394 12.64 -0.55 17.26
CA ARG A 394 11.63 0.37 16.68
C ARG A 394 11.00 -0.15 15.40
N SER A 395 11.64 -1.15 14.78
CA SER A 395 11.21 -1.72 13.51
C SER A 395 10.39 -2.98 13.78
N SER A 396 9.70 -3.53 12.78
CA SER A 396 9.16 -4.88 12.87
C SER A 396 10.29 -5.87 13.19
N ASN A 397 9.99 -7.03 13.79
CA ASN A 397 10.95 -8.04 14.27
C ASN A 397 11.70 -8.77 13.13
N LYS A 398 11.98 -8.06 12.03
CA LYS A 398 12.57 -8.54 10.78
C LYS A 398 14.05 -8.27 10.70
N TRP A 399 14.57 -7.24 11.37
CA TRP A 399 15.95 -6.81 11.14
C TRP A 399 16.92 -7.53 12.05
N SER A 400 17.90 -8.21 11.47
CA SER A 400 19.00 -8.78 12.23
C SER A 400 20.27 -7.94 12.15
N TYR A 401 20.98 -7.88 13.27
CA TYR A 401 22.31 -7.29 13.41
C TYR A 401 23.21 -8.26 14.14
N SER A 402 24.39 -8.47 13.58
CA SER A 402 25.41 -9.43 13.98
C SER A 402 24.85 -10.82 14.27
N GLY A 403 23.85 -11.26 13.48
CA GLY A 403 23.19 -12.57 13.67
C GLY A 403 22.08 -12.61 14.73
N PHE A 404 21.71 -11.47 15.31
CA PHE A 404 20.65 -11.37 16.32
C PHE A 404 19.46 -10.56 15.84
N VAL A 405 18.25 -11.01 16.16
CA VAL A 405 17.00 -10.24 16.03
C VAL A 405 16.57 -9.77 17.41
N PHE A 406 16.18 -8.50 17.54
CA PHE A 406 15.83 -7.89 18.82
C PHE A 406 14.35 -7.53 18.88
N ARG A 407 13.72 -7.76 20.04
CA ARG A 407 12.35 -7.32 20.33
C ARG A 407 12.17 -6.98 21.81
N TYR A 408 11.13 -6.23 22.14
CA TYR A 408 10.62 -6.20 23.51
C TYR A 408 9.95 -7.54 23.83
N LYS A 409 10.06 -8.03 25.08
CA LYS A 409 9.49 -9.32 25.50
C LYS A 409 7.99 -9.39 25.21
N THR A 410 7.57 -10.42 24.50
CA THR A 410 6.16 -10.71 24.18
C THR A 410 5.93 -12.21 24.05
N GLU A 411 4.69 -12.67 24.20
CA GLU A 411 4.26 -14.05 23.95
C GLU A 411 4.13 -14.41 22.46
N LYS A 412 4.27 -13.45 21.53
CA LYS A 412 4.20 -13.72 20.10
C LYS A 412 5.39 -14.56 19.64
N SER A 413 5.18 -15.39 18.62
CA SER A 413 6.27 -16.11 17.93
C SER A 413 7.22 -15.13 17.23
N TRP A 414 8.44 -15.60 16.94
CA TRP A 414 9.41 -14.86 16.13
C TRP A 414 9.02 -14.92 14.65
N GLU A 415 9.28 -13.86 13.89
CA GLU A 415 9.00 -13.83 12.46
C GLU A 415 10.00 -14.72 11.70
N SER A 416 9.55 -15.40 10.63
CA SER A 416 10.39 -16.22 9.75
C SER A 416 11.20 -15.38 8.76
N ASP A 417 10.67 -14.23 8.35
CA ASP A 417 11.21 -13.42 7.25
C ASP A 417 12.22 -12.39 7.78
N ILE A 418 13.41 -12.89 8.14
CA ILE A 418 14.48 -12.08 8.73
C ILE A 418 15.36 -11.46 7.64
N VAL A 419 15.48 -10.13 7.65
CA VAL A 419 16.37 -9.33 6.80
C VAL A 419 17.68 -9.05 7.55
N ASN A 420 18.80 -9.51 6.98
CA ASN A 420 20.13 -9.24 7.52
C ASN A 420 20.61 -7.83 7.17
N MET A 421 20.78 -6.98 8.18
CA MET A 421 21.18 -5.58 8.02
C MET A 421 22.69 -5.34 8.15
N ASP A 422 23.50 -6.37 8.44
CA ASP A 422 24.97 -6.23 8.38
C ASP A 422 25.49 -6.24 6.94
N ILE A 423 24.68 -6.68 5.99
CA ILE A 423 24.98 -6.66 4.56
C ILE A 423 24.68 -5.26 4.00
N GLN A 424 25.34 -4.24 4.53
CA GLN A 424 25.60 -3.03 3.75
C GLN A 424 27.04 -3.12 3.27
N ARG A 425 27.27 -4.00 2.29
CA ARG A 425 28.55 -3.99 1.56
C ARG A 425 28.59 -2.67 0.80
N ALA A 426 29.70 -1.95 0.93
CA ALA A 426 29.95 -0.82 0.07
C ALA A 426 29.92 -1.33 -1.38
N ILE A 427 29.05 -0.75 -2.20
CA ILE A 427 28.92 -1.17 -3.59
C ILE A 427 30.14 -0.63 -4.34
N PRO A 428 30.99 -1.49 -4.92
CA PRO A 428 32.10 -1.03 -5.72
C PRO A 428 31.57 -0.45 -7.03
N LEU A 429 32.32 0.47 -7.60
CA LEU A 429 31.95 1.18 -8.81
C LEU A 429 33.14 1.22 -9.77
N GLU A 430 32.85 0.99 -11.04
CA GLU A 430 33.81 1.10 -12.13
C GLU A 430 33.69 2.50 -12.75
N ALA A 431 34.83 3.17 -12.89
CA ALA A 431 34.99 4.40 -13.65
C ALA A 431 35.71 4.07 -14.95
N THR A 432 35.08 4.32 -16.09
CA THR A 432 35.66 4.09 -17.42
C THR A 432 35.89 5.43 -18.12
N ASN A 433 37.11 5.72 -18.53
CA ASN A 433 37.43 6.85 -19.37
C ASN A 433 36.99 6.56 -20.81
N LEU A 434 36.10 7.38 -21.36
CA LEU A 434 35.55 7.17 -22.71
C LEU A 434 36.51 7.58 -23.83
N ILE A 435 37.57 8.33 -23.53
CA ILE A 435 38.57 8.78 -24.50
C ILE A 435 39.73 7.78 -24.56
N THR A 436 40.23 7.34 -23.40
CA THR A 436 41.41 6.45 -23.31
C THR A 436 41.06 4.97 -23.15
N GLY A 437 39.82 4.65 -22.78
CA GLY A 437 39.39 3.29 -22.45
C GLY A 437 39.85 2.80 -21.07
N GLU A 438 40.55 3.64 -20.29
CA GLU A 438 41.06 3.29 -18.97
C GLU A 438 39.92 2.97 -17.99
N LYS A 439 40.11 1.92 -17.16
CA LYS A 439 39.14 1.48 -16.15
C LYS A 439 39.73 1.52 -14.76
N ILE A 440 39.05 2.19 -13.83
CA ILE A 440 39.43 2.28 -12.41
C ILE A 440 38.27 1.76 -11.57
N ILE A 441 38.56 0.83 -10.65
CA ILE A 441 37.57 0.29 -9.72
C ILE A 441 37.75 0.95 -8.35
N TYR A 442 36.68 1.55 -7.84
CA TYR A 442 36.64 2.07 -6.48
C TYR A 442 35.79 1.16 -5.59
N ASN A 443 36.31 0.80 -4.41
CA ASN A 443 35.64 -0.12 -3.48
C ASN A 443 34.37 0.45 -2.82
N SER A 444 34.07 1.73 -3.03
CA SER A 444 32.88 2.41 -2.53
C SER A 444 32.64 3.76 -3.22
N LEU A 445 31.42 4.28 -3.11
CA LEU A 445 31.10 5.66 -3.48
C LEU A 445 32.00 6.69 -2.78
N ARG A 446 32.36 6.42 -1.52
CA ARG A 446 33.15 7.33 -0.69
C ARG A 446 34.62 7.38 -1.14
N SER A 447 35.19 6.24 -1.55
CA SER A 447 36.55 6.20 -2.11
C SER A 447 36.62 6.91 -3.46
N ALA A 448 35.59 6.79 -4.29
CA ALA A 448 35.51 7.51 -5.56
C ALA A 448 35.38 9.01 -5.35
N GLN A 449 34.52 9.44 -4.42
CA GLN A 449 34.42 10.84 -4.00
C GLN A 449 35.78 11.42 -3.59
N LYS A 450 36.54 10.68 -2.77
CA LYS A 450 37.84 11.14 -2.28
C LYS A 450 38.87 11.25 -3.40
N ALA A 451 38.91 10.28 -4.32
CA ALA A 451 39.84 10.28 -5.43
C ALA A 451 39.54 11.37 -6.47
N LEU A 452 38.26 11.63 -6.72
CA LEU A 452 37.79 12.59 -7.74
C LEU A 452 37.54 13.99 -7.17
N ASN A 453 37.60 14.14 -5.85
CA ASN A 453 37.30 15.37 -5.11
C ASN A 453 35.93 15.99 -5.47
N VAL A 454 34.87 15.17 -5.45
CA VAL A 454 33.50 15.59 -5.81
C VAL A 454 32.47 15.18 -4.75
N ASP A 455 31.32 15.84 -4.73
CA ASP A 455 30.25 15.52 -3.78
C ASP A 455 29.61 14.13 -4.04
N SER A 456 29.21 13.46 -2.96
CA SER A 456 28.59 12.13 -3.01
C SER A 456 27.26 12.11 -3.78
N ARG A 457 26.43 13.15 -3.67
CA ARG A 457 25.16 13.25 -4.42
C ARG A 457 25.41 13.53 -5.89
N PHE A 458 26.49 14.24 -6.20
CA PHE A 458 26.91 14.51 -7.57
C PHE A 458 27.25 13.22 -8.32
N LEU A 459 27.99 12.30 -7.68
CA LEU A 459 28.29 10.97 -8.24
C LEU A 459 27.04 10.06 -8.28
N GLN A 460 26.22 10.04 -7.22
CA GLN A 460 24.97 9.24 -7.19
C GLN A 460 24.01 9.54 -8.33
N LYS A 461 23.87 10.82 -8.74
CA LYS A 461 22.98 11.19 -9.85
C LYS A 461 23.42 10.66 -11.22
N ARG A 462 24.69 10.25 -11.35
CA ARG A 462 25.35 9.86 -12.60
C ARG A 462 25.62 8.37 -12.71
N LEU A 463 25.64 7.65 -11.59
CA LEU A 463 25.79 6.19 -11.56
C LEU A 463 24.74 5.50 -12.42
N GLY A 464 25.19 4.61 -13.31
CA GLY A 464 24.31 3.75 -14.14
C GLY A 464 23.63 4.47 -15.32
N LYS A 465 23.97 5.73 -15.59
CA LYS A 465 23.42 6.47 -16.73
C LYS A 465 24.46 6.56 -17.84
N GLU A 466 24.20 5.87 -18.95
CA GLU A 466 25.14 5.78 -20.08
C GLU A 466 25.53 7.14 -20.67
N GLU A 467 24.60 8.09 -20.67
CA GLU A 467 24.75 9.43 -21.26
C GLU A 467 25.40 10.46 -20.32
N VAL A 468 25.60 10.13 -19.04
CA VAL A 468 26.04 11.14 -18.05
C VAL A 468 27.48 10.90 -17.61
N VAL A 469 28.38 11.64 -18.26
CA VAL A 469 29.84 11.61 -18.04
C VAL A 469 30.31 12.75 -17.12
N TYR A 470 31.43 12.56 -16.43
CA TYR A 470 32.14 13.63 -15.72
C TYR A 470 33.62 13.61 -16.11
N ASN A 471 34.10 14.71 -16.70
CA ASN A 471 35.48 14.83 -17.22
C ASN A 471 35.91 13.67 -18.13
N GLY A 472 34.99 13.16 -18.97
CA GLY A 472 35.25 12.00 -19.84
C GLY A 472 35.13 10.63 -19.15
N TRP A 473 34.86 10.57 -17.85
CA TRP A 473 34.69 9.33 -17.09
C TRP A 473 33.22 8.96 -16.88
N ARG A 474 32.86 7.73 -17.23
CA ARG A 474 31.57 7.10 -16.98
C ARG A 474 31.63 6.27 -15.72
N PHE A 475 30.59 6.32 -14.88
CA PHE A 475 30.54 5.60 -13.61
C PHE A 475 29.41 4.59 -13.59
N ILE A 476 29.72 3.32 -13.34
CA ILE A 476 28.76 2.22 -13.28
C ILE A 476 28.85 1.53 -11.93
N SER A 477 27.69 1.22 -11.36
CA SER A 477 27.63 0.39 -10.16
C SER A 477 27.88 -1.07 -10.55
N LEU A 478 28.83 -1.73 -9.89
CA LEU A 478 29.08 -3.16 -10.14
C LEU A 478 28.02 -4.07 -9.51
N HIS A 479 26.97 -3.51 -8.89
CA HIS A 479 25.78 -4.24 -8.47
C HIS A 479 24.77 -4.43 -9.62
N ASP A 480 24.82 -3.60 -10.67
CA ASP A 480 23.85 -3.64 -11.78
C ASP A 480 24.32 -4.52 -12.96
N VAL A 481 25.46 -5.21 -12.81
CA VAL A 481 26.12 -6.03 -13.85
C VAL A 481 26.12 -7.54 -13.49
N MET A 482 25.53 -7.92 -12.35
CA MET A 482 25.24 -9.31 -11.94
C MET A 482 23.74 -9.45 -11.71
#